data_AF-A0ABD3IHG4-F1
#
_entry.id   AF-A0ABD3IHG4-F1
#
_cell.length_a   1.000
_cell.length_b   1.000
_cell.length_c   1.000
_cell.angle_alpha   90.00
_cell.angle_beta   90.00
_cell.angle_gamma   90.00
#
_symmetry.space_group_name_H-M   'P 1'
#
loop_
_entity.id
_entity.type
_entity.pdbx_description
1 polymer ?
#
loop_
_entity_poly.entity_id
_entity_poly.type
_entity_poly.pdbx_seq_one_letter_code
_entity_poly.pdbx_strand_id
1 'polypeptide(L)'
;MKYENILSRLSNYPLIDFAGDKRTHCFPEAIVGVKIHDDLIIDFRHFLDRAYQPRIKGSIPDKEQGVQLKLNQSASVPTLGQSMKINKDDQKHQVKKPKLVILSRSGSRALVNEDCLVKMAEDMRFRVEVSWPKRTTELVKMYRLLNKSEVVHGAALTHFLFLKPGSVLIQVIPLGTDSPAETCFGKPARELGLKYIGYKISPRESSLKGWQYTKEIYLDGQNVSLDMRRFHKRLLQAYDYSFKKINGQISYNQTTDLFKLC
;
A
#
# COMPACT_ATOMS: atom_id res chain seq x y z
N MET A 1 19.32 -0.83 11.27
CA MET A 1 18.06 -1.45 11.77
C MET A 1 16.88 -1.09 10.85
N LYS A 2 15.85 -1.94 10.67
CA LYS A 2 14.74 -1.67 9.72
C LYS A 2 13.97 -0.36 10.00
N TYR A 3 13.69 -0.08 11.27
CA TYR A 3 12.87 1.06 11.74
C TYR A 3 13.69 2.27 12.19
N GLU A 4 15.00 2.27 11.93
CA GLU A 4 15.95 3.26 12.44
C GLU A 4 15.54 4.72 12.15
N ASN A 5 15.07 4.99 10.93
CA ASN A 5 14.65 6.34 10.52
C ASN A 5 13.39 6.84 11.25
N ILE A 6 12.58 5.93 11.79
CA ILE A 6 11.41 6.24 12.61
C ILE A 6 11.85 6.36 14.06
N LEU A 7 12.50 5.33 14.62
CA LEU A 7 12.82 5.30 16.05
C LEU A 7 13.75 6.43 16.49
N SER A 8 14.70 6.84 15.63
CA SER A 8 15.60 7.98 15.88
C SER A 8 14.89 9.33 16.00
N ARG A 9 13.61 9.40 15.61
CA ARG A 9 12.79 10.61 15.72
C ARG A 9 11.76 10.56 16.85
N LEU A 10 11.58 9.39 17.46
CA LEU A 10 10.68 9.20 18.61
C LEU A 10 11.43 9.34 19.94
N SER A 11 12.76 9.34 19.91
CA SER A 11 13.61 9.43 21.09
C SER A 11 14.81 10.31 20.80
N ASN A 12 15.20 11.12 21.79
CA ASN A 12 16.47 11.87 21.76
C ASN A 12 17.67 10.98 22.13
N TYR A 13 17.43 9.72 22.51
CA TYR A 13 18.47 8.78 22.90
C TYR A 13 18.96 7.93 21.71
N PRO A 14 20.26 7.53 21.68
CA PRO A 14 20.78 6.63 20.67
C PRO A 14 20.02 5.31 20.62
N LEU A 15 19.78 4.80 19.40
CA LEU A 15 19.16 3.51 19.21
C LEU A 15 20.13 2.39 19.56
N ILE A 16 19.68 1.46 20.40
CA ILE A 16 20.43 0.26 20.76
C ILE A 16 19.90 -0.91 19.94
N ASP A 17 20.77 -1.56 19.18
CA ASP A 17 20.45 -2.79 18.45
C ASP A 17 20.82 -4.01 19.28
N PHE A 18 19.86 -4.52 20.06
CA PHE A 18 20.06 -5.69 20.92
C PHE A 18 20.41 -6.99 20.16
N ALA A 19 20.23 -7.05 18.82
CA ALA A 19 20.66 -8.22 18.05
C ALA A 19 22.18 -8.23 17.81
N GLY A 20 22.79 -7.05 17.69
CA GLY A 20 24.22 -6.89 17.46
C GLY A 20 25.02 -6.54 18.71
N ASP A 21 24.40 -5.85 19.67
CA ASP A 21 25.03 -5.40 20.91
C ASP A 21 24.80 -6.41 22.04
N LYS A 22 25.87 -7.11 22.44
CA LYS A 22 25.85 -8.11 23.52
C LYS A 22 26.20 -7.54 24.90
N ARG A 23 26.36 -6.22 25.01
CA ARG A 23 26.70 -5.58 26.29
C ARG A 23 25.47 -5.49 27.18
N THR A 24 25.70 -5.51 28.49
CA THR A 24 24.68 -5.17 29.47
C THR A 24 24.54 -3.65 29.53
N HIS A 25 23.33 -3.15 29.26
CA HIS A 25 23.00 -1.73 29.37
C HIS A 25 22.23 -1.50 30.67
N CYS A 26 22.80 -0.72 31.59
CA CYS A 26 22.15 -0.37 32.85
C CYS A 26 21.58 1.05 32.76
N PHE A 27 20.28 1.20 33.05
CA PHE A 27 19.61 2.49 33.10
C PHE A 27 19.02 2.70 34.51
N PRO A 28 19.07 3.93 35.05
CA PRO A 28 18.51 4.22 36.38
C PRO A 28 16.97 4.13 36.40
N GLU A 29 16.33 4.27 35.24
CA GLU A 29 14.88 4.22 35.06
C GLU A 29 14.55 3.63 33.69
N ALA A 30 13.41 2.95 33.58
CA ALA A 30 12.86 2.47 32.31
C ALA A 30 11.39 2.88 32.19
N ILE A 31 11.04 3.57 31.10
CA ILE A 31 9.66 3.86 30.76
C ILE A 31 9.13 2.71 29.91
N VAL A 32 8.32 1.83 30.51
CA VAL A 32 7.66 0.72 29.81
C VAL A 32 6.23 1.12 29.50
N GLY A 33 5.95 1.39 28.23
CA GLY A 33 4.61 1.79 27.79
C GLY A 33 3.65 0.61 27.70
N VAL A 34 2.59 0.62 28.51
CA VAL A 34 1.33 -0.14 28.32
C VAL A 34 0.17 0.76 27.85
N LYS A 35 0.40 2.07 27.74
CA LYS A 35 -0.57 3.04 27.23
C LYS A 35 -0.59 3.04 25.71
N ILE A 36 -1.67 2.52 25.15
CA ILE A 36 -2.03 2.65 23.74
C ILE A 36 -3.09 3.74 23.66
N HIS A 37 -2.81 4.83 22.95
CA HIS A 37 -3.77 5.88 22.66
C HIS A 37 -4.57 5.50 21.41
N ASP A 38 -5.48 4.53 21.56
CA ASP A 38 -6.23 3.89 20.46
C ASP A 38 -5.30 3.45 19.28
N ASP A 39 -5.87 2.83 18.25
CA ASP A 39 -5.06 2.41 17.10
C ASP A 39 -4.57 3.66 16.32
N LEU A 40 -3.25 3.86 16.30
CA LEU A 40 -2.53 4.74 15.35
C LEU A 40 -2.72 6.27 15.52
N ILE A 41 -3.07 6.78 16.71
CA ILE A 41 -3.22 8.23 16.98
C ILE A 41 -1.85 8.90 17.25
N ILE A 42 -1.10 9.16 16.19
CA ILE A 42 -0.04 10.18 16.13
C ILE A 42 -0.27 10.90 14.80
N ASP A 43 0.13 12.18 14.65
CA ASP A 43 0.29 12.79 13.31
C ASP A 43 1.44 12.08 12.56
N PHE A 44 1.15 10.85 12.15
CA PHE A 44 2.04 9.92 11.51
C PHE A 44 2.48 10.48 10.17
N ARG A 45 1.67 11.34 9.54
CA ARG A 45 1.97 11.87 8.22
C ARG A 45 3.10 12.88 8.28
N HIS A 46 2.97 13.91 9.11
CA HIS A 46 4.04 14.89 9.28
C HIS A 46 5.33 14.22 9.77
N PHE A 47 5.19 13.24 10.67
CA PHE A 47 6.29 12.44 11.16
C PHE A 47 6.99 11.62 10.06
N LEU A 48 6.26 10.84 9.26
CA LEU A 48 6.80 10.00 8.18
C LEU A 48 7.43 10.83 7.07
N ASP A 49 6.81 11.97 6.73
CA ASP A 49 7.35 12.89 5.74
C ASP A 49 8.70 13.44 6.21
N ARG A 50 8.83 13.87 7.47
CA ARG A 50 10.14 14.25 8.05
C ARG A 50 11.13 13.08 8.09
N ALA A 51 10.67 11.87 8.44
CA ALA A 51 11.49 10.68 8.53
C ALA A 51 12.12 10.28 7.20
N TYR A 52 11.35 10.32 6.11
CA TYR A 52 11.75 9.73 4.85
C TYR A 52 12.08 10.74 3.75
N GLN A 53 11.55 11.97 3.76
CA GLN A 53 11.84 12.97 2.70
C GLN A 53 13.33 13.22 2.44
N PRO A 54 14.22 13.37 3.45
CA PRO A 54 15.63 13.65 3.20
C PRO A 54 16.31 12.56 2.37
N ARG A 55 16.01 11.29 2.64
CA ARG A 55 16.53 10.15 1.87
C ARG A 55 15.87 9.99 0.49
N ILE A 56 14.66 10.50 0.29
CA ILE A 56 13.99 10.46 -1.02
C ILE A 56 14.60 11.47 -1.99
N LYS A 57 14.95 12.67 -1.50
CA LYS A 57 15.55 13.74 -2.30
C LYS A 57 17.04 13.50 -2.60
N GLY A 58 17.74 12.72 -1.78
CA GLY A 58 19.19 12.49 -1.86
C GLY A 58 19.69 11.26 -2.63
N SER A 59 18.99 10.79 -3.68
CA SER A 59 19.39 9.67 -4.60
C SER A 59 19.00 8.24 -4.21
N ILE A 60 18.30 7.55 -5.14
CA ILE A 60 18.56 6.15 -5.56
C ILE A 60 18.18 6.09 -7.06
N PRO A 61 19.09 5.77 -7.99
CA PRO A 61 18.71 5.37 -9.35
C PRO A 61 18.06 3.98 -9.26
N ASP A 62 16.81 3.87 -9.73
CA ASP A 62 16.08 2.61 -9.80
C ASP A 62 16.85 1.62 -10.72
N LYS A 63 17.61 0.69 -10.13
CA LYS A 63 18.04 -0.53 -10.82
C LYS A 63 16.92 -1.56 -10.67
N GLU A 64 15.84 -1.37 -11.42
CA GLU A 64 14.83 -2.40 -11.62
C GLU A 64 15.41 -3.49 -12.55
N GLN A 65 15.69 -4.66 -11.99
CA GLN A 65 15.91 -5.87 -12.78
C GLN A 65 14.55 -6.40 -13.25
N GLY A 66 14.06 -5.83 -14.36
CA GLY A 66 13.02 -6.46 -15.17
C GLY A 66 13.66 -7.54 -16.04
N VAL A 67 13.34 -8.80 -15.79
CA VAL A 67 13.64 -9.91 -16.71
C VAL A 67 12.78 -9.71 -17.95
N GLN A 68 13.37 -9.11 -18.99
CA GLN A 68 12.74 -8.94 -20.29
C GLN A 68 13.00 -10.23 -21.09
N LEU A 69 12.00 -11.10 -21.17
CA LEU A 69 12.00 -12.25 -22.09
C LEU A 69 11.98 -11.70 -23.52
N LYS A 70 13.11 -11.78 -24.20
CA LYS A 70 13.25 -11.50 -25.63
C LYS A 70 12.58 -12.62 -26.44
N LEU A 71 11.59 -12.26 -27.27
CA LEU A 71 11.29 -13.01 -28.50
C LEU A 71 11.50 -12.10 -29.71
N ASN A 72 11.92 -12.73 -30.80
CA ASN A 72 12.77 -12.21 -31.86
C ASN A 72 12.03 -11.54 -33.05
N GLN A 73 12.78 -10.59 -33.66
CA GLN A 73 12.95 -10.33 -35.11
C GLN A 73 11.76 -9.90 -35.99
N SER A 74 11.90 -8.73 -36.63
CA SER A 74 12.23 -8.68 -38.08
C SER A 74 12.45 -7.24 -38.62
N ALA A 75 13.52 -7.14 -39.42
CA ALA A 75 13.77 -6.28 -40.58
C ALA A 75 13.35 -4.79 -40.60
N SER A 76 14.40 -3.98 -40.65
CA SER A 76 14.48 -2.60 -41.13
C SER A 76 14.09 -2.39 -42.59
N VAL A 77 13.36 -1.31 -42.87
CA VAL A 77 13.37 -0.58 -44.15
C VAL A 77 13.46 0.92 -43.83
N PRO A 78 14.43 1.68 -44.38
CA PRO A 78 14.51 3.12 -44.16
C PRO A 78 13.78 3.87 -45.28
N THR A 79 12.81 4.72 -44.92
CA THR A 79 12.32 5.74 -45.85
C THR A 79 12.45 7.11 -45.21
N LEU A 80 13.39 7.87 -45.78
CA LEU A 80 13.63 9.28 -45.55
C LEU A 80 12.42 10.08 -46.06
N GLY A 81 11.74 10.78 -45.15
CA GLY A 81 10.60 11.65 -45.47
C GLY A 81 10.62 12.88 -44.56
N GLN A 82 10.69 14.04 -45.20
CA GLN A 82 10.93 15.39 -44.69
C GLN A 82 10.29 15.82 -43.36
N SER A 83 11.05 16.66 -42.68
CA SER A 83 10.69 17.61 -41.64
C SER A 83 9.29 18.21 -41.80
N MET A 84 8.47 18.06 -40.76
CA MET A 84 7.45 19.04 -40.41
C MET A 84 7.67 19.44 -38.95
N LYS A 85 7.98 20.72 -38.75
CA LYS A 85 7.95 21.36 -37.44
C LYS A 85 6.51 21.32 -36.94
N ILE A 86 6.21 20.43 -36.00
CA ILE A 86 4.90 20.41 -35.32
C ILE A 86 4.99 21.29 -34.08
N ASN A 87 4.02 22.20 -34.01
CA ASN A 87 3.87 23.29 -33.06
C ASN A 87 3.88 22.83 -31.60
N LYS A 88 4.49 23.65 -30.73
CA LYS A 88 4.46 23.52 -29.27
C LYS A 88 3.11 23.97 -28.68
N ASP A 89 2.00 23.42 -29.15
CA ASP A 89 0.66 23.81 -28.65
C ASP A 89 -0.34 22.64 -28.55
N ASP A 90 0.17 21.42 -28.31
CA ASP A 90 -0.64 20.21 -28.17
C ASP A 90 -0.35 19.50 -26.84
N GLN A 91 -0.43 20.22 -25.71
CA GLN A 91 -0.59 19.58 -24.40
C GLN A 91 -2.04 19.09 -24.26
N LYS A 92 -2.40 18.07 -25.05
CA LYS A 92 -3.56 17.21 -24.74
C LYS A 92 -3.47 16.84 -23.28
N HIS A 93 -4.52 17.16 -22.51
CA HIS A 93 -4.72 16.62 -21.17
C HIS A 93 -4.71 15.09 -21.28
N GLN A 94 -3.54 14.47 -21.16
CA GLN A 94 -3.43 13.03 -21.14
C GLN A 94 -4.10 12.56 -19.85
N VAL A 95 -5.28 11.96 -20.00
CA VAL A 95 -6.04 11.35 -18.92
C VAL A 95 -5.12 10.40 -18.16
N LYS A 96 -4.88 10.71 -16.88
CA LYS A 96 -4.02 9.89 -16.03
C LYS A 96 -4.78 8.66 -15.58
N LYS A 97 -4.13 7.50 -15.73
CA LYS A 97 -4.61 6.21 -15.24
C LYS A 97 -4.20 6.04 -13.77
N PRO A 98 -5.10 5.64 -12.86
CA PRO A 98 -4.75 5.39 -11.46
C PRO A 98 -3.72 4.26 -11.33
N LYS A 99 -2.75 4.39 -10.43
CA LYS A 99 -1.82 3.33 -10.06
C LYS A 99 -2.43 2.47 -8.96
N LEU A 100 -2.50 1.17 -9.21
CA LEU A 100 -2.89 0.15 -8.23
C LEU A 100 -1.65 -0.63 -7.82
N VAL A 101 -1.33 -0.63 -6.53
CA VAL A 101 -0.29 -1.52 -5.97
C VAL A 101 -0.94 -2.72 -5.30
N ILE A 102 -0.50 -3.91 -5.67
CA ILE A 102 -0.85 -5.16 -5.00
C ILE A 102 0.36 -5.61 -4.20
N LEU A 103 0.22 -5.65 -2.87
CA LEU A 103 1.24 -6.18 -1.98
C LEU A 103 1.04 -7.68 -1.79
N SER A 104 1.74 -8.46 -2.61
CA SER A 104 1.65 -9.91 -2.62
C SER A 104 2.41 -10.55 -1.45
N ARG A 105 1.92 -11.71 -1.02
CA ARG A 105 2.45 -12.46 0.13
C ARG A 105 2.31 -13.96 -0.12
N SER A 106 3.37 -14.71 0.17
CA SER A 106 3.42 -16.19 0.11
C SER A 106 3.59 -16.85 1.48
N GLY A 107 3.41 -16.07 2.56
CA GLY A 107 3.61 -16.51 3.93
C GLY A 107 2.38 -17.23 4.50
N SER A 108 1.90 -16.78 5.67
CA SER A 108 0.75 -17.41 6.30
C SER A 108 -0.50 -17.37 5.43
N ARG A 109 -0.78 -16.32 4.65
CA ARG A 109 -1.99 -16.21 3.82
C ARG A 109 -1.63 -15.72 2.43
N ALA A 110 -2.03 -16.47 1.42
CA ALA A 110 -1.81 -16.15 0.01
C ALA A 110 -3.14 -15.92 -0.73
N LEU A 111 -3.10 -14.99 -1.70
CA LEU A 111 -4.15 -14.83 -2.69
C LEU A 111 -3.83 -15.77 -3.86
N VAL A 112 -4.59 -16.86 -4.00
CA VAL A 112 -4.21 -17.96 -4.89
C VAL A 112 -4.46 -17.66 -6.37
N ASN A 113 -5.37 -16.74 -6.68
CA ASN A 113 -5.70 -16.30 -8.03
C ASN A 113 -5.32 -14.83 -8.26
N GLU A 114 -4.16 -14.40 -7.72
CA GLU A 114 -3.64 -13.05 -7.88
C GLU A 114 -3.45 -12.64 -9.35
N ASP A 115 -3.02 -13.56 -10.21
CA ASP A 115 -2.86 -13.28 -11.65
C ASP A 115 -4.19 -12.86 -12.31
N CYS A 116 -5.30 -13.48 -11.89
CA CYS A 116 -6.63 -13.08 -12.35
C CYS A 116 -7.01 -11.67 -11.88
N LEU A 117 -6.62 -11.31 -10.66
CA LEU A 117 -6.84 -9.97 -10.11
C LEU A 117 -6.02 -8.92 -10.88
N VAL A 118 -4.74 -9.21 -11.15
CA VAL A 118 -3.86 -8.33 -11.93
C VAL A 118 -4.45 -8.09 -13.31
N LYS A 119 -4.77 -9.16 -14.04
CA LYS A 119 -5.35 -9.08 -15.38
C LYS A 119 -6.63 -8.26 -15.41
N MET A 120 -7.55 -8.51 -14.47
CA MET A 120 -8.79 -7.74 -14.37
C MET A 120 -8.52 -6.24 -14.14
N ALA A 121 -7.59 -5.89 -13.26
CA ALA A 121 -7.27 -4.49 -13.01
C ALA A 121 -6.63 -3.82 -14.24
N GLU A 122 -5.78 -4.53 -14.98
CA GLU A 122 -5.21 -4.04 -16.25
C GLU A 122 -6.28 -3.83 -17.33
N ASP A 123 -7.22 -4.77 -17.47
CA ASP A 123 -8.37 -4.66 -18.38
C ASP A 123 -9.24 -3.43 -18.03
N MET A 124 -9.35 -3.13 -16.74
CA MET A 124 -9.99 -1.91 -16.21
C MET A 124 -9.15 -0.63 -16.35
N ARG A 125 -7.98 -0.71 -17.01
CA ARG A 125 -7.06 0.40 -17.28
C ARG A 125 -6.32 0.96 -16.06
N PHE A 126 -6.23 0.23 -14.96
CA PHE A 126 -5.25 0.56 -13.91
C PHE A 126 -3.82 0.42 -14.44
N ARG A 127 -2.90 1.21 -13.88
CA ARG A 127 -1.47 0.90 -13.92
C ARG A 127 -1.15 0.01 -12.73
N VAL A 128 -1.04 -1.29 -12.95
CA VAL A 128 -0.86 -2.26 -11.87
C VAL A 128 0.64 -2.45 -11.58
N GLU A 129 1.01 -2.48 -10.31
CA GLU A 129 2.34 -2.88 -9.85
C GLU A 129 2.21 -3.89 -8.71
N VAL A 130 2.74 -5.10 -8.92
CA VAL A 130 2.79 -6.15 -7.89
C VAL A 130 4.13 -6.06 -7.17
N SER A 131 4.10 -5.87 -5.86
CA SER A 131 5.30 -5.83 -5.02
C SER A 131 5.28 -7.00 -4.04
N TRP A 132 6.46 -7.56 -3.78
CA TRP A 132 6.68 -8.72 -2.91
C TRP A 132 7.54 -8.31 -1.70
N PRO A 133 6.97 -7.69 -0.65
CA PRO A 133 7.74 -7.22 0.49
C PRO A 133 8.33 -8.40 1.28
N LYS A 134 9.65 -8.44 1.41
CA LYS A 134 10.36 -9.34 2.32
C LYS A 134 10.40 -8.71 3.71
N ARG A 135 10.63 -9.52 4.75
CA ARG A 135 10.83 -8.98 6.12
C ARG A 135 11.94 -7.94 6.17
N THR A 136 12.97 -8.12 5.34
CA THR A 136 14.15 -7.25 5.18
C THR A 136 13.95 -6.07 4.24
N THR A 137 12.80 -5.94 3.56
CA THR A 137 12.54 -4.81 2.66
C THR A 137 12.57 -3.50 3.45
N GLU A 138 13.37 -2.56 2.97
CA GLU A 138 13.54 -1.25 3.59
C GLU A 138 12.23 -0.45 3.59
N LEU A 139 11.91 0.19 4.71
CA LEU A 139 10.68 0.96 4.86
C LEU A 139 10.61 2.15 3.90
N VAL A 140 11.76 2.76 3.57
CA VAL A 140 11.80 3.88 2.61
C VAL A 140 11.30 3.47 1.23
N LYS A 141 11.57 2.22 0.79
CA LYS A 141 11.08 1.69 -0.48
C LYS A 141 9.56 1.52 -0.45
N MET A 142 9.03 0.98 0.65
CA MET A 142 7.59 0.84 0.85
C MET A 142 6.89 2.19 0.92
N TYR A 143 7.45 3.16 1.65
CA TYR A 143 6.91 4.50 1.70
C TYR A 143 6.88 5.15 0.31
N ARG A 144 7.97 5.09 -0.46
CA ARG A 144 8.03 5.64 -1.84
C ARG A 144 6.99 4.99 -2.75
N LEU A 145 6.82 3.67 -2.66
CA LEU A 145 5.86 2.91 -3.46
C LEU A 145 4.42 3.32 -3.15
N LEU A 146 4.04 3.22 -1.87
CA LEU A 146 2.65 3.40 -1.43
C LEU A 146 2.21 4.86 -1.48
N ASN A 147 3.10 5.80 -1.17
CA ASN A 147 2.81 7.23 -1.23
C ASN A 147 2.56 7.75 -2.65
N LYS A 148 3.07 7.04 -3.67
CA LYS A 148 2.86 7.35 -5.10
C LYS A 148 1.68 6.58 -5.72
N SER A 149 0.88 5.90 -4.91
CA SER A 149 -0.19 5.02 -5.40
C SER A 149 -1.57 5.55 -5.02
N GLU A 150 -2.50 5.45 -5.97
CA GLU A 150 -3.88 5.86 -5.81
C GLU A 150 -4.73 4.79 -5.16
N VAL A 151 -4.43 3.51 -5.43
CA VAL A 151 -5.12 2.36 -4.86
C VAL A 151 -4.07 1.36 -4.35
N VAL A 152 -4.29 0.81 -3.16
CA VAL A 152 -3.45 -0.25 -2.62
C VAL A 152 -4.32 -1.40 -2.12
N HIS A 153 -3.96 -2.61 -2.54
CA HIS A 153 -4.48 -3.86 -2.01
C HIS A 153 -3.38 -4.61 -1.23
N GLY A 154 -3.75 -5.30 -0.15
CA GLY A 154 -2.85 -6.18 0.60
C GLY A 154 -1.91 -5.47 1.58
N ALA A 155 -2.09 -4.16 1.82
CA ALA A 155 -1.33 -3.46 2.85
C ALA A 155 -1.65 -3.99 4.25
N ALA A 156 -0.59 -4.31 5.01
CA ALA A 156 -0.72 -4.57 6.44
C ALA A 156 -1.00 -3.27 7.21
N LEU A 157 -1.38 -3.38 8.48
CA LEU A 157 -1.71 -2.26 9.37
C LEU A 157 -0.69 -1.12 9.30
N THR A 158 0.59 -1.45 9.39
CA THR A 158 1.67 -0.46 9.37
C THR A 158 1.93 0.14 8.00
N HIS A 159 1.60 -0.58 6.92
CA HIS A 159 1.90 -0.11 5.56
C HIS A 159 0.84 0.85 5.04
N PHE A 160 -0.43 0.76 5.49
CA PHE A 160 -1.43 1.70 4.99
C PHE A 160 -1.21 3.14 5.49
N LEU A 161 -0.46 3.31 6.59
CA LEU A 161 0.03 4.62 7.07
C LEU A 161 0.87 5.37 6.04
N PHE A 162 1.42 4.67 5.04
CA PHE A 162 2.26 5.28 4.00
C PHE A 162 1.46 5.80 2.82
N LEU A 163 0.14 5.50 2.74
CA LEU A 163 -0.71 6.04 1.69
C LEU A 163 -0.91 7.55 1.90
N LYS A 164 -1.14 8.24 0.78
CA LYS A 164 -1.51 9.65 0.78
C LYS A 164 -3.01 9.79 1.07
N PRO A 165 -3.45 10.82 1.83
CA PRO A 165 -4.87 11.13 1.96
C PRO A 165 -5.60 11.19 0.61
N GLY A 166 -6.82 10.65 0.63
CA GLY A 166 -7.66 10.40 -0.53
C GLY A 166 -7.20 9.26 -1.44
N SER A 167 -6.21 8.45 -1.06
CA SER A 167 -5.96 7.17 -1.75
C SER A 167 -6.98 6.12 -1.28
N VAL A 168 -7.12 5.03 -2.03
CA VAL A 168 -8.04 3.93 -1.75
C VAL A 168 -7.28 2.76 -1.14
N LEU A 169 -7.80 2.25 -0.02
CA LEU A 169 -7.33 1.00 0.59
C LEU A 169 -8.38 -0.09 0.36
N ILE A 170 -8.02 -1.14 -0.39
CA ILE A 170 -8.88 -2.31 -0.59
C ILE A 170 -8.38 -3.45 0.30
N GLN A 171 -9.19 -3.84 1.28
CA GLN A 171 -8.88 -4.95 2.18
C GLN A 171 -9.74 -6.16 1.87
N VAL A 172 -9.12 -7.32 1.69
CA VAL A 172 -9.82 -8.61 1.75
C VAL A 172 -10.00 -8.97 3.23
N ILE A 173 -11.24 -9.18 3.66
CA ILE A 173 -11.63 -9.45 5.04
C ILE A 173 -11.87 -10.96 5.18
N PRO A 174 -10.99 -11.67 5.91
CA PRO A 174 -11.13 -13.08 6.28
C PRO A 174 -12.47 -13.40 6.95
N LEU A 175 -12.88 -14.67 6.89
CA LEU A 175 -14.06 -15.14 7.61
C LEU A 175 -13.91 -14.90 9.12
N GLY A 176 -14.97 -14.40 9.78
CA GLY A 176 -14.97 -14.21 11.23
C GLY A 176 -14.11 -13.05 11.74
N THR A 177 -13.59 -12.20 10.85
CA THR A 177 -12.72 -11.06 11.22
C THR A 177 -13.33 -9.69 10.94
N ASP A 178 -14.65 -9.61 10.78
CA ASP A 178 -15.38 -8.37 10.49
C ASP A 178 -15.04 -7.24 11.49
N SER A 179 -15.14 -7.52 12.79
CA SER A 179 -14.84 -6.55 13.85
C SER A 179 -13.36 -6.13 13.85
N PRO A 180 -12.37 -7.05 13.86
CA PRO A 180 -10.96 -6.68 13.70
C PRO A 180 -10.64 -5.91 12.42
N ALA A 181 -11.28 -6.24 11.29
CA ALA A 181 -11.05 -5.53 10.04
C ALA A 181 -11.54 -4.08 10.13
N GLU A 182 -12.69 -3.84 10.73
CA GLU A 182 -13.20 -2.49 10.94
C GLU A 182 -12.36 -1.71 11.95
N THR A 183 -12.03 -2.28 13.10
CA THR A 183 -11.26 -1.60 14.15
C THR A 183 -9.83 -1.30 13.72
N CYS A 184 -9.14 -2.25 13.11
CA CYS A 184 -7.72 -2.08 12.82
C CYS A 184 -7.45 -1.44 11.45
N PHE A 185 -8.39 -1.51 10.49
CA PHE A 185 -8.19 -0.94 9.15
C PHE A 185 -9.28 0.05 8.77
N GLY A 186 -10.56 -0.31 8.93
CA GLY A 186 -11.68 0.50 8.46
C GLY A 186 -11.71 1.89 9.07
N LYS A 187 -11.83 1.97 10.40
CA LYS A 187 -11.86 3.24 11.14
C LYS A 187 -10.54 4.03 10.97
N PRO A 188 -9.34 3.45 11.20
CA PRO A 188 -8.08 4.19 11.03
C PRO A 188 -7.84 4.68 9.60
N ALA A 189 -8.20 3.90 8.57
CA ALA A 189 -8.05 4.34 7.20
C ALA A 189 -8.91 5.59 6.90
N ARG A 190 -10.14 5.64 7.42
CA ARG A 190 -11.02 6.81 7.25
C ARG A 190 -10.50 8.02 8.01
N GLU A 191 -9.99 7.84 9.22
CA GLU A 191 -9.37 8.91 10.03
C GLU A 191 -8.10 9.49 9.36
N LEU A 192 -7.35 8.66 8.64
CA LEU A 192 -6.22 9.10 7.79
C LEU A 192 -6.66 9.71 6.45
N GLY A 193 -7.96 9.92 6.24
CA GLY A 193 -8.51 10.48 5.01
C GLY A 193 -8.45 9.53 3.81
N LEU A 194 -8.31 8.22 4.02
CA LEU A 194 -8.33 7.22 2.95
C LEU A 194 -9.76 6.77 2.64
N LYS A 195 -10.00 6.38 1.39
CA LYS A 195 -11.22 5.66 1.02
C LYS A 195 -11.03 4.18 1.31
N TYR A 196 -11.67 3.68 2.36
CA TYR A 196 -11.65 2.25 2.70
C TYR A 196 -12.70 1.46 1.92
N ILE A 197 -12.30 0.32 1.34
CA ILE A 197 -13.17 -0.64 0.66
C ILE A 197 -12.88 -2.04 1.21
N GLY A 198 -13.77 -2.54 2.06
CA GLY A 198 -13.73 -3.91 2.58
C GLY A 198 -14.37 -4.92 1.64
N TYR A 199 -13.68 -6.03 1.38
CA TYR A 199 -14.18 -7.19 0.64
C TYR A 199 -14.27 -8.40 1.57
N LYS A 200 -15.45 -8.61 2.16
CA LYS A 200 -15.73 -9.82 2.96
C LYS A 200 -15.85 -11.04 2.07
N ILE A 201 -14.97 -12.02 2.30
CA ILE A 201 -15.00 -13.28 1.58
C ILE A 201 -16.17 -14.15 2.05
N SER A 202 -16.61 -15.03 1.17
CA SER A 202 -17.55 -16.11 1.49
C SER A 202 -16.80 -17.39 1.85
N PRO A 203 -17.46 -18.37 2.50
CA PRO A 203 -16.84 -19.68 2.78
C PRO A 203 -16.28 -20.38 1.54
N ARG A 204 -16.86 -20.15 0.35
CA ARG A 204 -16.42 -20.76 -0.92
C ARG A 204 -15.11 -20.20 -1.46
N GLU A 205 -14.70 -19.02 -1.00
CA GLU A 205 -13.46 -18.36 -1.41
C GLU A 205 -12.30 -18.68 -0.47
N SER A 206 -12.57 -19.41 0.62
CA SER A 206 -11.61 -19.73 1.67
C SER A 206 -11.09 -21.16 1.52
N SER A 207 -9.81 -21.38 1.83
CA SER A 207 -9.24 -22.72 1.96
C SER A 207 -9.66 -23.45 3.24
N LEU A 208 -10.14 -22.73 4.27
CA LEU A 208 -10.64 -23.33 5.51
C LEU A 208 -11.90 -24.16 5.27
N LYS A 209 -11.97 -25.35 5.88
CA LYS A 209 -13.12 -26.27 5.82
C LYS A 209 -13.74 -26.42 7.21
N GLY A 210 -15.05 -26.21 7.33
CA GLY A 210 -15.82 -26.41 8.57
C GLY A 210 -15.86 -25.22 9.52
N TRP A 211 -16.85 -25.20 10.44
CA TRP A 211 -17.10 -24.13 11.42
C TRP A 211 -16.25 -24.25 12.70
N GLN A 212 -15.44 -25.32 12.83
CA GLN A 212 -14.83 -25.72 14.10
C GLN A 212 -13.58 -24.94 14.54
N TYR A 213 -13.17 -23.87 13.85
CA TYR A 213 -11.81 -23.33 14.02
C TYR A 213 -11.72 -21.81 14.19
N THR A 214 -12.35 -21.31 15.25
CA THR A 214 -12.22 -19.92 15.71
C THR A 214 -10.77 -19.56 16.10
N LYS A 215 -9.93 -20.54 16.44
CA LYS A 215 -8.50 -20.35 16.76
C LYS A 215 -7.59 -20.30 15.53
N GLU A 216 -7.91 -21.04 14.46
CA GLU A 216 -7.16 -21.04 13.19
C GLU A 216 -7.42 -19.77 12.38
N ILE A 217 -8.59 -19.13 12.51
CA ILE A 217 -8.89 -17.88 11.80
C ILE A 217 -7.87 -16.77 12.11
N TYR A 218 -7.38 -16.71 13.34
CA TYR A 218 -6.39 -15.71 13.77
C TYR A 218 -4.94 -16.19 13.59
N LEU A 219 -4.67 -17.48 13.79
CA LEU A 219 -3.31 -18.03 13.86
C LEU A 219 -2.87 -18.77 12.59
N ASP A 220 -3.79 -19.30 11.80
CA ASP A 220 -3.49 -20.12 10.64
C ASP A 220 -3.63 -19.38 9.32
N GLY A 221 -3.12 -20.06 8.30
CA GLY A 221 -3.14 -19.58 6.94
C GLY A 221 -4.46 -19.79 6.22
N GLN A 222 -5.35 -18.80 6.26
CA GLN A 222 -6.47 -18.73 5.31
C GLN A 222 -5.98 -18.23 3.95
N ASN A 223 -5.73 -19.15 3.03
CA ASN A 223 -5.57 -18.82 1.61
C ASN A 223 -6.94 -18.46 1.03
N VAL A 224 -6.93 -17.47 0.14
CA VAL A 224 -8.15 -16.93 -0.45
C VAL A 224 -8.09 -17.06 -1.97
N SER A 225 -9.15 -17.58 -2.57
CA SER A 225 -9.44 -17.50 -4.00
C SER A 225 -10.58 -16.53 -4.19
N LEU A 226 -10.30 -15.33 -4.71
CA LEU A 226 -11.30 -14.28 -4.85
C LEU A 226 -12.34 -14.63 -5.91
N ASP A 227 -13.60 -14.37 -5.61
CA ASP A 227 -14.66 -14.32 -6.61
C ASP A 227 -14.48 -13.07 -7.48
N MET A 228 -13.99 -13.29 -8.69
CA MET A 228 -13.68 -12.21 -9.65
C MET A 228 -14.90 -11.34 -9.99
N ARG A 229 -16.11 -11.89 -10.05
CA ARG A 229 -17.31 -11.11 -10.36
C ARG A 229 -17.68 -10.17 -9.22
N ARG A 230 -17.54 -10.65 -7.98
CA ARG A 230 -17.80 -9.82 -6.79
C ARG A 230 -16.68 -8.82 -6.56
N PHE A 231 -15.43 -9.21 -6.75
CA PHE A 231 -14.27 -8.34 -6.55
C PHE A 231 -14.18 -7.24 -7.60
N HIS A 232 -14.59 -7.51 -8.85
CA HIS A 232 -14.68 -6.50 -9.92
C HIS A 232 -15.47 -5.25 -9.48
N LYS A 233 -16.57 -5.44 -8.73
CA LYS A 233 -17.37 -4.31 -8.21
C LYS A 233 -16.59 -3.41 -7.26
N ARG A 234 -15.65 -3.97 -6.50
CA ARG A 234 -14.77 -3.22 -5.58
C ARG A 234 -13.67 -2.48 -6.33
N LEU A 235 -13.08 -3.12 -7.33
CA LEU A 235 -12.12 -2.47 -8.21
C LEU A 235 -12.74 -1.33 -9.01
N LEU A 236 -13.97 -1.50 -9.52
CA LEU A 236 -14.68 -0.45 -10.24
C LEU A 236 -14.91 0.78 -9.36
N GLN A 237 -15.38 0.55 -8.14
CA GLN A 237 -15.55 1.63 -7.16
C GLN A 237 -14.23 2.36 -6.85
N ALA A 238 -13.13 1.62 -6.72
CA ALA A 238 -11.80 2.19 -6.49
C ALA A 238 -11.32 2.98 -7.72
N TYR A 239 -11.55 2.46 -8.93
CA TYR A 239 -11.18 3.08 -10.19
C TYR A 239 -11.91 4.41 -10.35
N ASP A 240 -13.24 4.42 -10.25
CA ASP A 240 -14.05 5.62 -10.44
C ASP A 240 -13.64 6.73 -9.47
N TYR A 241 -13.44 6.37 -8.20
CA TYR A 241 -13.02 7.32 -7.17
C TYR A 241 -11.63 7.90 -7.47
N SER A 242 -10.64 7.04 -7.74
CA SER A 242 -9.26 7.46 -7.98
C SER A 242 -9.10 8.22 -9.29
N PHE A 243 -9.78 7.79 -10.36
CA PHE A 243 -9.78 8.41 -11.67
C PHE A 243 -10.33 9.84 -11.60
N LYS A 244 -11.48 10.04 -10.96
CA LYS A 244 -12.07 11.36 -10.77
C LYS A 244 -11.14 12.27 -9.98
N LYS A 245 -10.52 11.74 -8.92
CA LYS A 245 -9.57 12.50 -8.09
C LYS A 245 -8.35 12.97 -8.88
N ILE A 246 -7.67 12.09 -9.60
CA ILE A 246 -6.39 12.45 -10.27
C ILE A 246 -6.59 13.28 -11.53
N ASN A 247 -7.79 13.25 -12.13
CA ASN A 247 -8.14 14.03 -13.31
C ASN A 247 -9.00 15.26 -12.98
N GLY A 248 -8.99 15.73 -11.72
CA GLY A 248 -9.53 17.04 -11.34
C GLY A 248 -11.05 17.13 -11.21
N GLN A 249 -11.75 16.00 -11.13
CA GLN A 249 -13.22 15.95 -11.01
C GLN A 249 -13.70 15.86 -9.55
N ILE A 250 -12.79 15.85 -8.57
CA ILE A 250 -13.08 15.93 -7.13
C ILE A 250 -12.09 16.89 -6.48
N SER A 251 -12.55 18.03 -5.95
CA SER A 251 -11.78 18.84 -5.00
C SER A 251 -11.99 18.29 -3.60
N TYR A 252 -10.90 17.94 -2.92
CA TYR A 252 -10.95 17.62 -1.49
C TYR A 252 -10.68 18.93 -0.75
N ASN A 253 -11.71 19.50 -0.12
CA ASN A 253 -11.50 20.53 0.89
C ASN A 253 -10.74 19.87 2.04
N GLN A 254 -9.52 20.33 2.29
CA GLN A 254 -8.81 20.00 3.52
C GLN A 254 -9.57 20.66 4.67
N THR A 255 -10.55 19.98 5.25
CA THR A 255 -10.98 20.28 6.61
C THR A 255 -9.92 19.71 7.55
N THR A 256 -8.81 20.43 7.69
CA THR A 256 -7.94 20.36 8.87
C THR A 256 -8.64 21.03 10.05
N ASP A 257 -9.82 20.52 10.42
CA ASP A 257 -10.60 21.02 11.57
C ASP A 257 -10.92 19.86 12.53
N LEU A 258 -9.90 19.03 12.79
CA LEU A 258 -9.92 17.96 13.78
C LEU A 258 -8.90 18.18 14.91
N PHE A 259 -8.42 19.41 15.09
CA PHE A 259 -7.70 19.86 16.30
C PHE A 259 -8.46 20.98 17.04
N LYS A 260 -9.78 20.83 17.13
CA LYS A 260 -10.59 21.51 18.15
C LYS A 260 -11.57 20.51 18.74
N LEU A 261 -11.11 19.70 19.69
CA LEU A 261 -11.90 19.25 20.83
C LEU A 261 -10.98 18.45 21.77
N CYS A 262 -10.79 19.02 22.96
CA CYS A 262 -9.96 18.65 24.10
C CYS A 262 -8.45 18.93 23.98
#